data_AF-A0ABD0NPL8-F1
#
_entry.id   AF-A0ABD0NPL8-F1
#
_cell.length_a   1.000
_cell.length_b   1.000
_cell.length_c   1.000
_cell.angle_alpha   90.00
_cell.angle_beta   90.00
_cell.angle_gamma   90.00
#
_symmetry.space_group_name_H-M   'P 1'
#
loop_
_entity.id
_entity.type
_entity.pdbx_description
1 polymer ?
#
loop_
_entity_poly.entity_id
_entity_poly.type
_entity_poly.pdbx_seq_one_letter_code
_entity_poly.pdbx_strand_id
1 'polypeptide(L)'
;TEALDSSGWTIKNVLSLPIVNKKEEIVGVATFYNRKDGKPFDDHDEQLMEALTQFLGWSVLNTDTYDKMNKLENRKDIAQDMVLYHVKCRDDEIQNIL
;
A
#
# COMPACT_ATOMS: atom_id res chain seq x y z
N THR A 1 -25.64 22.41 12.28
CA THR A 1 -24.47 21.58 12.00
C THR A 1 -23.29 22.50 11.81
N GLU A 2 -22.28 22.34 12.65
CA GLU A 2 -21.07 23.16 12.63
C GLU A 2 -20.23 22.78 11.40
N ALA A 3 -19.63 23.76 10.73
CA ALA A 3 -18.74 23.50 9.60
C ALA A 3 -17.49 22.77 10.11
N LEU A 4 -17.05 21.75 9.38
CA LEU A 4 -15.87 20.96 9.76
C LEU A 4 -14.60 21.80 9.69
N ASP A 5 -14.58 22.79 8.81
CA ASP A 5 -13.47 23.70 8.59
C ASP A 5 -13.96 25.10 8.14
N SER A 6 -13.00 26.01 7.94
CA SER A 6 -13.27 27.36 7.43
C SER A 6 -13.78 27.40 5.99
N SER A 7 -13.81 26.27 5.27
CA SER A 7 -14.37 26.17 3.91
C SER A 7 -15.90 26.10 3.91
N GLY A 8 -16.53 25.91 5.07
CA GLY A 8 -17.97 25.75 5.20
C GLY A 8 -18.46 24.33 4.87
N TRP A 9 -17.54 23.37 4.66
CA TRP A 9 -17.91 21.99 4.37
C TRP A 9 -18.49 21.32 5.63
N THR A 10 -19.73 20.85 5.51
CA THR A 10 -20.46 20.19 6.60
C THR A 10 -20.64 18.71 6.28
N ILE A 11 -20.31 17.84 7.23
CA ILE A 11 -20.59 16.41 7.12
C ILE A 11 -22.08 16.18 7.39
N LYS A 12 -22.77 15.55 6.44
CA LYS A 12 -24.20 15.21 6.51
C LYS A 12 -24.43 13.72 6.69
N ASN A 13 -23.64 12.91 5.99
CA ASN A 13 -23.68 11.44 6.07
C ASN A 13 -22.26 10.88 5.93
N VAL A 14 -22.07 9.70 6.53
CA VAL A 14 -20.79 8.98 6.58
C VAL A 14 -21.07 7.50 6.38
N LEU A 15 -20.26 6.84 5.56
CA LEU A 15 -20.21 5.39 5.42
C LEU A 15 -18.77 4.96 5.63
N SER A 16 -18.52 4.04 6.56
CA SER A 16 -17.17 3.63 6.92
C SER A 16 -17.07 2.11 6.93
N LEU A 17 -16.15 1.56 6.14
CA LEU A 17 -15.95 0.12 6.02
C LEU A 17 -14.48 -0.24 6.26
N PRO A 18 -14.21 -1.33 6.99
CA PRO A 18 -12.85 -1.83 7.14
C PRO A 18 -12.34 -2.42 5.82
N ILE A 19 -11.04 -2.27 5.58
CA ILE A 19 -10.32 -2.98 4.52
C ILE A 19 -9.63 -4.16 5.21
N VAL A 20 -10.00 -5.37 4.81
CA VAL A 20 -9.55 -6.61 5.45
C VAL A 20 -8.75 -7.43 4.44
N ASN A 21 -7.58 -7.89 4.84
CA ASN A 21 -6.73 -8.70 3.99
C ASN A 21 -7.18 -10.18 3.93
N LYS A 22 -6.54 -11.02 3.12
CA LYS A 22 -6.86 -12.46 3.03
C LYS A 22 -6.61 -13.25 4.32
N LYS A 23 -5.88 -12.68 5.28
CA LYS A 23 -5.60 -13.28 6.60
C LYS A 23 -6.60 -12.81 7.66
N GLU A 24 -7.68 -12.15 7.24
CA GLU A 24 -8.69 -11.57 8.13
C GLU A 24 -8.15 -10.46 9.06
N GLU A 25 -7.00 -9.87 8.71
CA GLU A 25 -6.42 -8.74 9.45
C GLU A 25 -6.90 -7.42 8.84
N ILE A 26 -7.28 -6.49 9.71
CA ILE A 26 -7.65 -5.12 9.30
C ILE A 26 -6.38 -4.39 8.88
N VAL A 27 -6.30 -3.99 7.61
CA VAL A 27 -5.18 -3.22 7.05
C VAL A 27 -5.46 -1.73 6.97
N GLY A 28 -6.73 -1.33 7.06
CA GLY A 28 -7.15 0.07 7.04
C GLY A 28 -8.66 0.23 7.13
N VAL A 29 -9.12 1.47 7.05
CA VAL A 29 -10.55 1.83 7.04
C VAL A 29 -10.77 2.81 5.90
N ALA A 30 -11.76 2.53 5.05
CA ALA A 30 -12.23 3.45 4.02
C ALA A 30 -13.46 4.19 4.55
N THR A 31 -13.43 5.52 4.51
CA THR A 31 -14.54 6.37 4.96
C THR A 31 -14.99 7.29 3.84
N PHE A 32 -16.27 7.23 3.54
CA PHE A 32 -16.96 8.01 2.53
C PHE A 32 -17.83 9.06 3.22
N TYR A 33 -17.79 10.28 2.72
CA TYR A 33 -18.53 11.41 3.26
C TYR A 33 -19.43 12.01 2.19
N ASN A 34 -20.62 12.45 2.59
CA ASN A 34 -21.51 13.27 1.78
C ASN A 34 -21.83 12.67 0.41
N ARG A 35 -22.81 11.75 0.38
CA ARG A 35 -23.40 11.27 -0.88
C ARG A 35 -23.84 12.45 -1.74
N LYS A 36 -23.49 12.42 -3.03
CA LYS A 36 -23.61 13.58 -3.93
C LYS A 36 -25.05 14.06 -4.13
N ASP A 37 -26.03 13.17 -4.03
CA ASP A 37 -27.45 13.47 -4.13
C ASP A 37 -28.07 13.98 -2.80
N GLY A 38 -27.26 14.07 -1.74
CA GLY A 38 -27.65 14.56 -0.41
C GLY A 38 -28.49 13.58 0.41
N LYS A 39 -28.81 12.40 -0.12
CA LYS A 39 -29.53 11.36 0.61
C LYS A 39 -28.57 10.54 1.49
N PRO A 40 -29.06 9.86 2.53
CA PRO A 40 -28.25 8.87 3.26
C PRO A 40 -27.74 7.78 2.31
N PHE A 41 -26.64 7.14 2.69
CA PHE A 41 -26.21 5.90 2.03
C PHE A 41 -27.30 4.84 2.18
N ASP A 42 -27.51 4.07 1.13
CA ASP A 42 -28.47 2.95 1.12
C ASP A 42 -27.74 1.60 1.11
N ASP A 43 -28.50 0.52 1.29
CA ASP A 43 -27.97 -0.85 1.32
C ASP A 43 -27.19 -1.20 0.04
N HIS A 44 -27.53 -0.57 -1.09
CA HIS A 44 -26.82 -0.79 -2.36
C HIS A 44 -25.43 -0.13 -2.34
N ASP A 45 -25.34 1.10 -1.83
CA ASP A 45 -24.05 1.76 -1.60
C ASP A 45 -23.17 0.93 -0.66
N GLU A 46 -23.73 0.40 0.43
CA GLU A 46 -22.99 -0.45 1.37
C GLU A 46 -22.43 -1.69 0.68
N GLN A 47 -23.26 -2.41 -0.07
CA GLN A 47 -22.88 -3.65 -0.75
C GLN A 47 -21.83 -3.42 -1.85
N LEU A 48 -21.92 -2.30 -2.57
CA LEU A 48 -20.92 -1.91 -3.56
C LEU A 48 -19.57 -1.57 -2.91
N MET A 49 -19.61 -0.78 -1.83
CA MET A 49 -18.39 -0.36 -1.13
C MET A 49 -17.74 -1.52 -0.38
N GLU A 50 -18.52 -2.47 0.14
CA GLU A 50 -18.03 -3.72 0.71
C GLU A 50 -17.25 -4.54 -0.32
N ALA A 51 -17.82 -4.74 -1.52
CA ALA A 51 -17.12 -5.44 -2.60
C ALA A 51 -15.81 -4.74 -2.99
N LEU A 52 -15.80 -3.40 -2.98
CA LEU A 52 -14.61 -2.60 -3.23
C LEU A 52 -13.55 -2.78 -2.13
N THR A 53 -13.91 -2.70 -0.84
CA THR A 53 -12.94 -2.85 0.26
C THR A 53 -12.40 -4.27 0.34
N GLN A 54 -13.20 -5.28 0.01
CA GLN A 54 -12.72 -6.67 -0.12
C GLN A 54 -11.68 -6.81 -1.22
N PHE A 55 -11.95 -6.25 -2.40
CA PHE A 55 -11.02 -6.27 -3.52
C PHE A 55 -9.69 -5.59 -3.16
N LEU A 56 -9.76 -4.40 -2.58
CA LEU A 56 -8.57 -3.67 -2.12
C LEU A 56 -7.75 -4.48 -1.11
N GLY A 57 -8.41 -5.10 -0.14
CA GLY A 57 -7.76 -5.93 0.87
C GLY A 57 -7.01 -7.13 0.29
N TRP A 58 -7.54 -7.74 -0.77
CA TRP A 58 -6.85 -8.82 -1.50
C TRP A 58 -5.70 -8.32 -2.36
N SER A 59 -5.84 -7.14 -2.98
CA SER A 59 -4.80 -6.56 -3.85
C SER A 59 -3.57 -6.09 -3.07
N VAL A 60 -3.74 -5.55 -1.86
CA VAL A 60 -2.64 -4.99 -1.05
C VAL A 60 -1.58 -6.03 -0.69
N LEU A 61 -2.01 -7.26 -0.39
CA LEU A 61 -1.10 -8.37 -0.03
C LEU A 61 -0.07 -8.66 -1.12
N ASN A 62 -0.47 -8.59 -2.39
CA ASN A 62 0.42 -8.89 -3.51
C ASN A 62 1.46 -7.80 -3.66
N THR A 63 1.05 -6.53 -3.75
CA THR A 63 1.97 -5.41 -3.97
C THR A 63 2.98 -5.26 -2.84
N ASP A 64 2.55 -5.40 -1.57
CA ASP A 64 3.45 -5.29 -0.42
C ASP A 64 4.49 -6.43 -0.38
N THR A 65 4.09 -7.66 -0.75
CA THR A 65 5.00 -8.79 -0.82
C THR A 65 6.05 -8.60 -1.92
N TYR A 66 5.64 -8.14 -3.12
CA TYR A 66 6.57 -7.88 -4.22
C TYR A 66 7.53 -6.73 -3.92
N ASP A 67 7.06 -5.64 -3.31
CA ASP A 67 7.93 -4.52 -2.93
C ASP A 67 8.98 -4.94 -1.88
N LYS A 68 8.58 -5.74 -0.88
CA LYS A 68 9.50 -6.32 0.11
C LYS A 68 10.51 -7.26 -0.53
N MET A 69 10.06 -8.13 -1.44
CA MET A 69 10.94 -9.05 -2.17
C MET A 69 11.98 -8.28 -2.99
N ASN A 70 11.56 -7.27 -3.75
CA ASN A 70 12.45 -6.46 -4.57
C ASN A 70 13.49 -5.70 -3.74
N LYS A 71 13.08 -5.15 -2.58
CA LYS A 71 14.01 -4.51 -1.62
C LYS A 71 15.02 -5.50 -1.04
N LEU A 72 14.61 -6.74 -0.76
CA LEU A 72 15.49 -7.79 -0.25
C LEU A 72 16.48 -8.25 -1.32
N GLU A 73 16.02 -8.42 -2.55
CA GLU A 73 16.86 -8.81 -3.70
C GLU A 73 17.95 -7.77 -3.96
N ASN A 74 17.57 -6.49 -4.03
CA ASN A 74 18.54 -5.39 -4.19
C ASN A 74 19.56 -5.35 -3.04
N ARG A 75 19.13 -5.51 -1.78
CA ARG A 75 20.05 -5.59 -0.63
C ARG A 75 21.02 -6.77 -0.73
N LYS A 76 20.52 -7.93 -1.17
CA LYS A 76 21.33 -9.12 -1.36
C LYS A 76 22.38 -8.90 -2.44
N ASP A 77 22.01 -8.30 -3.57
CA ASP A 77 22.92 -8.04 -4.68
C ASP A 77 24.04 -7.07 -4.28
N ILE A 78 23.71 -5.95 -3.60
CA ILE A 78 24.73 -5.02 -3.08
C ILE A 78 25.70 -5.71 -2.11
N ALA A 79 25.19 -6.57 -1.22
CA ALA A 79 26.03 -7.28 -0.27
C ALA A 79 26.95 -8.30 -0.98
N GLN A 80 26.45 -9.00 -2.00
CA GLN A 80 27.25 -9.92 -2.81
C GLN A 80 28.36 -9.16 -3.57
N ASP A 81 28.05 -8.01 -4.16
CA ASP A 81 29.03 -7.18 -4.86
C ASP A 81 30.14 -6.67 -3.90
N MET A 82 29.78 -6.24 -2.69
CA MET A 82 30.77 -5.86 -1.68
C MET A 82 31.72 -7.00 -1.31
N VAL A 83 31.19 -8.21 -1.10
CA VAL A 83 32.01 -9.38 -0.78
C VAL A 83 32.88 -9.77 -1.98
N LEU A 84 32.34 -9.72 -3.19
CA LEU A 84 33.07 -10.04 -4.41
C LEU A 84 34.27 -9.11 -4.59
N TYR A 85 34.11 -7.82 -4.32
CA TYR A 85 35.18 -6.83 -4.37
C TYR A 85 36.34 -7.17 -3.41
N HIS A 86 36.05 -7.74 -2.24
CA HIS A 86 37.08 -8.12 -1.27
C HIS A 86 37.72 -9.49 -1.54
N VAL A 87 37.02 -10.37 -2.26
CA VAL A 87 37.44 -11.78 -2.49
C VAL A 87 38.10 -11.96 -3.86
N LYS A 88 37.76 -11.15 -4.86
CA LYS A 88 38.38 -11.18 -6.18
C LYS A 88 39.22 -9.93 -6.41
N CYS A 89 40.51 -10.13 -6.73
CA CYS A 89 41.28 -9.10 -7.43
C CYS A 89 40.62 -8.83 -8.78
N ARG A 90 40.52 -7.54 -9.15
CA ARG A 90 40.02 -7.20 -10.48
C ARG A 90 41.11 -7.51 -11.52
N ASP A 91 40.72 -7.92 -12.73
CA ASP A 91 41.67 -8.35 -13.77
C ASP A 91 42.66 -7.22 -14.15
N ASP A 92 42.28 -5.94 -13.96
CA ASP A 92 43.14 -4.75 -14.10
C ASP A 92 44.27 -4.66 -13.07
N GLU A 93 44.10 -5.21 -11.87
CA GLU A 93 45.16 -5.24 -10.84
C GLU A 93 46.17 -6.36 -11.14
N ILE A 94 45.70 -7.48 -11.67
CA ILE A 94 46.54 -8.63 -12.04
C ILE A 94 47.48 -8.27 -13.21
N GLN A 95 46.99 -7.51 -14.20
CA GLN A 95 47.79 -7.09 -15.36
C GLN A 95 48.86 -6.02 -15.05
N ASN A 96 48.76 -5.29 -13.94
CA ASN A 96 49.78 -4.31 -13.56
C ASN A 96 50.94 -4.92 -12.77
N ILE A 97 50.81 -6.18 -12.31
CA ILE A 97 51.83 -6.90 -11.54
C ILE A 97 52.59 -7.93 -12.40
N LEU A 98 52.02 -8.35 -13.54
CA LEU A 98 52.62 -9.23 -14.55
C LEU A 98 53.27 -8.42 -15.69
#